data_AF-A0A2D4M5T2-F1
#
_entry.id   AF-A0A2D4M5T2-F1
#
_cell.length_a   1.000
_cell.length_b   1.000
_cell.length_c   1.000
_cell.angle_alpha   90.00
_cell.angle_beta   90.00
_cell.angle_gamma   90.00
#
_symmetry.space_group_name_H-M   'P 1'
#
loop_
_entity.id
_entity.type
_entity.pdbx_description
1 polymer ?
#
loop_
_entity_poly.entity_id
_entity_poly.type
_entity_poly.pdbx_seq_one_letter_code
_entity_poly.pdbx_strand_id
1 'polypeptide(L)'
;VILSDSANQIFLAESGRRILCALILRARKNPKKFEEVFDEMISFLEQADQWIHTEMELAAYGVKHLNFYDVVLDFILMDSFEDLENPPMAIQNIVNNHWLNSSFKETAVASSCWSVLKQKKQQMKVPDGFFAHFYAVCEHISPVLAWGFLGPRNSLNELCSYFKNQILYFLKDIFDFEKVRYSSVDNLAEDLLQLLIR
;
A
#
# COMPACT_ATOMS: atom_id res chain seq x y z
N VAL A 1 -13.29 9.35 13.72
CA VAL A 1 -14.64 8.74 13.81
C VAL A 1 -14.63 7.30 13.30
N ILE A 2 -14.35 7.02 12.02
CA ILE A 2 -14.27 5.62 11.52
C ILE A 2 -13.20 4.80 12.25
N LEU A 3 -11.97 5.32 12.27
CA LEU A 3 -10.82 4.72 12.96
C LEU A 3 -10.87 4.97 14.48
N SER A 4 -11.92 5.56 15.02
CA SER A 4 -12.05 5.73 16.48
C SER A 4 -12.70 4.50 17.11
N ASP A 5 -13.36 3.67 16.31
CA ASP A 5 -13.90 2.37 16.71
C ASP A 5 -12.85 1.27 16.49
N SER A 6 -12.52 0.55 17.56
CA SER A 6 -11.59 -0.57 17.54
C SER A 6 -12.04 -1.69 16.59
N ALA A 7 -13.36 -1.94 16.46
CA ALA A 7 -13.87 -2.98 15.57
C ALA A 7 -13.56 -2.66 14.10
N ASN A 8 -13.68 -1.39 13.71
CA ASN A 8 -13.37 -0.94 12.35
C ASN A 8 -11.86 -1.00 12.07
N GLN A 9 -11.02 -0.64 13.05
CA GLN A 9 -9.57 -0.76 12.92
C GLN A 9 -9.14 -2.21 12.68
N ILE A 10 -9.65 -3.15 13.48
CA ILE A 10 -9.37 -4.59 13.35
C ILE A 10 -9.84 -5.10 11.99
N PHE A 11 -11.08 -4.78 11.59
CA PHE A 11 -11.62 -5.19 10.31
C PHE A 11 -10.76 -4.71 9.13
N LEU A 12 -10.31 -3.45 9.14
CA LEU A 12 -9.48 -2.89 8.08
C LEU A 12 -8.07 -3.53 8.05
N ALA A 13 -7.46 -3.72 9.22
CA ALA A 13 -6.16 -4.37 9.33
C ALA A 13 -6.22 -5.82 8.81
N GLU A 14 -7.21 -6.60 9.23
CA GLU A 14 -7.38 -7.99 8.78
C GLU A 14 -7.70 -8.09 7.29
N SER A 15 -8.57 -7.20 6.78
CA SER A 15 -8.93 -7.17 5.36
C SER A 15 -7.72 -6.82 4.50
N GLY A 16 -6.96 -5.79 4.89
CA GLY A 16 -5.70 -5.41 4.23
C GLY A 16 -4.70 -6.55 4.24
N ARG A 17 -4.47 -7.18 5.40
CA ARG A 17 -3.56 -8.34 5.55
C ARG A 17 -3.96 -9.48 4.61
N ARG A 18 -5.25 -9.84 4.55
CA ARG A 18 -5.78 -10.92 3.69
C ARG A 18 -5.55 -10.64 2.22
N ILE A 19 -5.86 -9.42 1.76
CA ILE A 19 -5.71 -9.03 0.35
C ILE A 19 -4.24 -9.06 -0.05
N LEU A 20 -3.36 -8.49 0.77
CA LEU A 20 -1.92 -8.44 0.50
C LEU A 20 -1.28 -9.84 0.53
N CYS A 21 -1.68 -10.70 1.47
CA CYS A 21 -1.28 -12.12 1.47
C CYS A 21 -1.74 -12.85 0.20
N ALA A 22 -2.96 -12.60 -0.27
CA ALA A 22 -3.47 -13.20 -1.50
C ALA A 22 -2.64 -12.80 -2.72
N LEU A 23 -2.19 -11.55 -2.82
CA LEU A 23 -1.29 -11.08 -3.87
C LEU A 23 0.06 -11.81 -3.83
N ILE A 24 0.67 -11.93 -2.64
CA ILE A 24 1.95 -12.64 -2.45
C ILE A 24 1.82 -14.12 -2.86
N LEU A 25 0.75 -14.79 -2.42
CA LEU A 25 0.47 -16.19 -2.77
C LEU A 25 0.25 -16.34 -4.27
N ARG A 26 -0.47 -15.40 -4.91
CA ARG A 26 -0.70 -15.40 -6.36
C ARG A 26 0.60 -15.22 -7.15
N ALA A 27 1.56 -14.49 -6.58
CA ALA A 27 2.93 -14.37 -7.09
C ALA A 27 3.82 -15.57 -6.78
N ARG A 28 3.27 -16.66 -6.21
CA ARG A 28 3.98 -17.90 -5.85
C ARG A 28 5.09 -17.67 -4.81
N LYS A 29 4.91 -16.69 -3.93
CA LYS A 29 5.84 -16.36 -2.83
C LYS A 29 5.22 -16.74 -1.47
N ASN A 30 6.06 -16.88 -0.46
CA ASN A 30 5.63 -17.20 0.90
C ASN A 30 5.27 -15.91 1.67
N PRO A 31 4.04 -15.75 2.18
CA PRO A 31 3.61 -14.55 2.89
C PRO A 31 4.11 -14.45 4.33
N LYS A 32 4.70 -15.50 4.92
CA LYS A 32 5.04 -15.53 6.35
C LYS A 32 5.85 -14.34 6.84
N LYS A 33 6.90 -13.95 6.10
CA LYS A 33 7.71 -12.78 6.48
C LYS A 33 6.96 -11.46 6.35
N PHE A 34 6.07 -11.36 5.36
CA PHE A 34 5.17 -10.21 5.24
C PHE A 34 4.22 -10.13 6.43
N GLU A 35 3.64 -11.27 6.84
CA GLU A 35 2.76 -11.35 7.99
C GLU A 35 3.47 -10.89 9.27
N GLU A 36 4.70 -11.35 9.51
CA GLU A 36 5.52 -10.94 10.65
C GLU A 36 5.70 -9.40 10.70
N VAL A 37 6.18 -8.78 9.62
CA VAL A 37 6.41 -7.32 9.59
C VAL A 37 5.11 -6.50 9.56
N PHE A 38 4.02 -7.07 9.06
CA PHE A 38 2.70 -6.44 9.09
C PHE A 38 2.15 -6.42 10.51
N ASP A 39 2.24 -7.54 11.22
CA ASP A 39 1.79 -7.66 12.61
C ASP A 39 2.63 -6.73 13.53
N GLU A 40 3.94 -6.59 13.27
CA GLU A 40 4.80 -5.58 13.93
C GLU A 40 4.32 -4.14 13.66
N MET A 41 3.97 -3.82 12.41
CA MET A 41 3.45 -2.49 12.05
C MET A 41 2.12 -2.19 12.75
N ILE A 42 1.20 -3.16 12.83
CA ILE A 42 -0.06 -2.98 13.56
C ILE A 42 0.21 -2.77 15.05
N SER A 43 1.09 -3.58 15.65
CA SER A 43 1.46 -3.42 17.07
C SER A 43 2.12 -2.07 17.36
N PHE A 44 2.91 -1.52 16.43
CA PHE A 44 3.46 -0.17 16.54
C PHE A 44 2.35 0.90 16.54
N LEU A 45 1.40 0.79 15.62
CA LEU A 45 0.30 1.77 15.48
C LEU A 45 -0.66 1.79 16.68
N GLU A 46 -0.78 0.68 17.40
CA GLU A 46 -1.57 0.56 18.64
C GLU A 46 -0.94 1.28 19.84
N GLN A 47 0.36 1.60 19.79
CA GLN A 47 1.05 2.27 20.89
C GLN A 47 0.82 3.79 20.81
N ALA A 48 -0.08 4.29 21.67
CA ALA A 48 -0.50 5.69 21.72
C ALA A 48 0.67 6.68 21.93
N ASP A 49 1.73 6.27 22.63
CA ASP A 49 2.88 7.13 22.95
C ASP A 49 3.73 7.47 21.71
N GLN A 50 3.65 6.65 20.65
CA GLN A 50 4.37 6.85 19.38
C GLN A 50 3.61 7.74 18.40
N TRP A 51 2.34 8.07 18.65
CA TRP A 51 1.54 8.87 17.71
C TRP A 51 2.13 10.25 17.50
N ILE A 52 2.54 10.98 18.54
CA ILE A 52 3.16 12.31 18.41
C ILE A 52 4.40 12.26 17.50
N HIS A 53 5.24 11.24 17.67
CA HIS A 53 6.43 11.06 16.84
C HIS A 53 6.10 10.67 15.40
N THR A 54 5.07 9.83 15.22
CA THR A 54 4.53 9.45 13.91
C THR A 54 3.95 10.66 13.17
N GLU A 55 3.22 11.53 13.87
CA GLU A 55 2.71 12.79 13.30
C GLU A 55 3.83 13.71 12.86
N MET A 56 4.88 13.86 13.68
CA MET A 56 6.05 14.66 13.33
C MET A 56 6.82 14.09 12.13
N GLU A 57 6.98 12.77 12.04
CA GLU A 57 7.56 12.09 10.88
C GLU A 57 6.74 12.36 9.62
N LEU A 58 5.44 12.13 9.67
CA LEU A 58 4.55 12.29 8.51
C LEU A 58 4.45 13.75 8.06
N ALA A 59 4.39 14.70 9.00
CA ALA A 59 4.40 16.13 8.70
C ALA A 59 5.72 16.57 8.03
N ALA A 60 6.86 16.01 8.43
CA ALA A 60 8.15 16.29 7.80
C ALA A 60 8.23 15.80 6.34
N TYR A 61 7.38 14.84 5.96
CA TYR A 61 7.19 14.35 4.59
C TYR A 61 5.99 15.01 3.87
N GLY A 62 5.37 16.03 4.47
CA GLY A 62 4.32 16.84 3.85
C GLY A 62 2.89 16.31 4.03
N VAL A 63 2.68 15.27 4.83
CA VAL A 63 1.33 14.75 5.15
C VAL A 63 0.65 15.72 6.13
N LYS A 64 -0.36 16.45 5.64
CA LYS A 64 -1.00 17.54 6.40
C LYS A 64 -2.07 17.06 7.39
N HIS A 65 -2.71 15.92 7.11
CA HIS A 65 -3.70 15.32 7.98
C HIS A 65 -3.42 13.83 8.10
N LEU A 66 -3.20 13.35 9.33
CA LEU A 66 -3.07 11.92 9.60
C LEU A 66 -4.45 11.29 9.59
N ASN A 67 -4.88 10.86 8.41
CA ASN A 67 -5.91 9.85 8.32
C ASN A 67 -5.31 8.63 7.58
N PHE A 68 -5.75 7.42 7.95
CA PHE A 68 -5.27 6.17 7.35
C PHE A 68 -5.37 6.17 5.82
N TYR A 69 -6.37 6.86 5.27
CA TYR A 69 -6.63 6.95 3.85
C TYR A 69 -5.64 7.89 3.14
N ASP A 70 -5.29 9.05 3.70
CA ASP A 70 -4.32 9.99 3.12
C ASP A 70 -2.90 9.38 3.10
N VAL A 71 -2.56 8.57 4.10
CA VAL A 71 -1.25 7.89 4.15
C VAL A 71 -1.24 6.66 3.25
N VAL A 72 -2.21 5.76 3.36
CA VAL A 72 -2.20 4.47 2.64
C VAL A 72 -2.67 4.62 1.18
N LEU A 73 -3.74 5.38 0.92
CA LEU A 73 -4.29 5.56 -0.43
C LEU A 73 -3.48 6.59 -1.22
N ASP A 74 -3.29 7.81 -0.70
CA ASP A 74 -2.64 8.89 -1.46
C ASP A 74 -1.11 8.78 -1.48
N PHE A 75 -0.46 8.64 -0.33
CA PHE A 75 1.02 8.68 -0.26
C PHE A 75 1.72 7.39 -0.72
N ILE A 76 1.01 6.26 -0.67
CA ILE A 76 1.64 4.93 -0.83
C ILE A 76 1.10 4.20 -2.04
N LEU A 77 -0.22 4.05 -2.15
CA LEU A 77 -0.80 3.26 -3.23
C LEU A 77 -0.88 4.08 -4.52
N MET A 78 -1.37 5.32 -4.50
CA MET A 78 -1.49 6.14 -5.70
C MET A 78 -0.13 6.56 -6.27
N ASP A 79 0.78 7.08 -5.46
CA ASP A 79 2.13 7.47 -5.91
C ASP A 79 2.92 6.26 -6.46
N SER A 80 2.84 5.10 -5.77
CA SER A 80 3.47 3.87 -6.26
C SER A 80 2.76 3.30 -7.50
N PHE A 81 1.44 3.46 -7.65
CA PHE A 81 0.72 3.01 -8.85
C PHE A 81 0.98 3.92 -10.04
N GLU A 82 1.14 5.22 -9.83
CA GLU A 82 1.48 6.20 -10.87
C GLU A 82 2.91 5.98 -11.37
N ASP A 83 3.86 5.75 -10.46
CA ASP A 83 5.23 5.31 -10.78
C ASP A 83 5.25 3.97 -11.55
N LEU A 84 4.31 3.07 -11.27
CA LEU A 84 4.19 1.78 -11.96
C LEU A 84 3.43 1.87 -13.29
N GLU A 85 2.59 2.88 -13.50
CA GLU A 85 2.02 3.21 -14.80
C GLU A 85 3.06 3.84 -15.73
N ASN A 86 3.97 4.64 -15.16
CA ASN A 86 5.06 5.31 -15.87
C ASN A 86 6.44 4.85 -15.37
N PRO A 87 6.76 3.54 -15.46
CA PRO A 87 8.00 3.01 -14.88
C PRO A 87 9.23 3.64 -15.56
N PRO A 88 10.35 3.80 -14.85
CA PRO A 88 11.58 4.33 -15.43
C PRO A 88 12.00 3.58 -16.69
N MET A 89 12.57 4.28 -17.69
CA MET A 89 13.00 3.68 -18.97
C MET A 89 13.87 2.42 -18.79
N ALA A 90 14.72 2.38 -17.77
CA ALA A 90 15.54 1.21 -17.45
C ALA A 90 14.71 -0.05 -17.16
N ILE A 91 13.60 0.09 -16.42
CA ILE A 91 12.67 -1.00 -16.13
C ILE A 91 11.91 -1.40 -17.39
N GLN A 92 11.41 -0.42 -18.14
CA GLN A 92 10.70 -0.68 -19.40
C GLN A 92 11.55 -1.50 -20.37
N ASN A 93 12.83 -1.14 -20.54
CA ASN A 93 13.74 -1.83 -21.43
C ASN A 93 13.94 -3.29 -21.02
N ILE A 94 14.04 -3.59 -19.73
CA ILE A 94 14.20 -4.97 -19.24
C ILE A 94 12.91 -5.77 -19.43
N VAL A 95 11.77 -5.20 -19.04
CA VAL A 95 10.46 -5.85 -19.11
C VAL A 95 10.07 -6.14 -20.56
N ASN A 96 10.34 -5.21 -21.49
CA ASN A 96 10.01 -5.35 -22.91
C ASN A 96 11.04 -6.18 -23.71
N ASN A 97 12.17 -6.55 -23.12
CA ASN A 97 13.19 -7.33 -23.83
C ASN A 97 12.72 -8.79 -24.04
N HIS A 98 12.40 -9.16 -25.28
CA HIS A 98 11.91 -10.51 -25.61
C HIS A 98 12.94 -11.63 -25.44
N TRP A 99 14.24 -11.30 -25.32
CA TRP A 99 15.32 -12.27 -25.17
C TRP A 99 15.53 -12.67 -23.71
N LEU A 100 15.02 -11.88 -22.76
CA LEU A 100 15.09 -12.17 -21.34
C LEU A 100 13.89 -13.02 -20.91
N ASN A 101 14.15 -14.06 -20.12
CA ASN A 101 13.09 -14.87 -19.54
C ASN A 101 12.36 -14.10 -18.41
N SER A 102 11.12 -14.51 -18.12
CA SER A 102 10.27 -13.83 -17.13
C SER A 102 10.86 -13.84 -15.72
N SER A 103 11.58 -14.88 -15.33
CA SER A 103 12.20 -14.97 -13.99
C SER A 103 13.30 -13.93 -13.81
N PHE A 104 14.11 -13.71 -14.85
CA PHE A 104 15.14 -12.67 -14.85
C PHE A 104 14.52 -11.28 -14.77
N LYS A 105 13.47 -11.02 -15.56
CA LYS A 105 12.74 -9.75 -15.53
C LYS A 105 12.12 -9.48 -14.17
N GLU A 106 11.48 -10.47 -13.57
CA GLU A 106 10.90 -10.37 -12.23
C GLU A 106 11.97 -10.01 -11.19
N THR A 107 13.13 -10.68 -11.26
CA THR A 107 14.26 -10.42 -10.36
C THR A 107 14.78 -8.99 -10.52
N ALA A 108 14.93 -8.51 -11.76
CA ALA A 108 15.38 -7.15 -12.03
C ALA A 108 14.41 -6.10 -11.48
N VAL A 109 13.09 -6.28 -11.70
CA VAL A 109 12.05 -5.41 -11.14
C VAL A 109 12.11 -5.40 -9.61
N ALA A 110 12.26 -6.58 -8.98
CA ALA A 110 12.40 -6.69 -7.53
C ALA A 110 13.66 -5.98 -7.00
N SER A 111 14.80 -6.12 -7.67
CA SER A 111 16.05 -5.43 -7.30
C SER A 111 15.93 -3.91 -7.39
N SER A 112 15.20 -3.40 -8.38
CA SER A 112 14.94 -1.96 -8.50
C SER A 112 14.05 -1.44 -7.38
N CYS A 113 12.98 -2.16 -7.04
CA CYS A 113 12.14 -1.82 -5.87
C CYS A 113 12.99 -1.77 -4.60
N TRP A 114 13.85 -2.77 -4.40
CA TRP A 114 14.75 -2.82 -3.25
C TRP A 114 15.74 -1.65 -3.21
N SER A 115 16.32 -1.26 -4.34
CA SER A 115 17.23 -0.12 -4.41
C SER A 115 16.55 1.19 -3.98
N VAL A 116 15.31 1.41 -4.40
CA VAL A 116 14.51 2.59 -4.00
C VAL A 116 14.22 2.55 -2.50
N LEU A 117 13.75 1.41 -1.99
CA LEU A 117 13.46 1.26 -0.55
C LEU A 117 14.72 1.43 0.31
N LYS A 118 15.86 0.91 -0.13
CA LYS A 118 17.14 1.10 0.54
C LYS A 118 17.54 2.58 0.61
N GLN A 119 17.39 3.32 -0.49
CA GLN A 119 17.66 4.75 -0.51
C GLN A 119 16.72 5.52 0.42
N LYS A 120 15.41 5.20 0.40
CA LYS A 120 14.42 5.79 1.31
C LYS A 120 14.78 5.51 2.78
N LYS A 121 15.17 4.27 3.10
CA LYS A 121 15.62 3.87 4.45
C LYS A 121 16.87 4.64 4.92
N GLN A 122 17.81 4.95 4.03
CA GLN A 122 19.01 5.74 4.37
C GLN A 122 18.72 7.20 4.72
N GLN A 123 17.58 7.73 4.27
CA GLN A 123 17.15 9.11 4.53
C GLN A 123 16.27 9.21 5.79
N MET A 124 15.90 8.09 6.39
CA MET A 124 15.12 8.06 7.61
C MET A 124 15.92 8.64 8.78
N LYS A 125 15.27 9.49 9.57
CA LYS A 125 15.85 10.09 10.78
C LYS A 125 15.59 9.24 12.02
N VAL A 126 14.53 8.44 11.99
CA VAL A 126 14.08 7.62 13.13
C VAL A 126 14.20 6.15 12.73
N PRO A 127 15.09 5.39 13.39
CA PRO A 127 15.40 4.00 13.00
C PRO A 127 14.31 2.98 13.34
N ASP A 128 13.34 3.36 14.19
CA ASP A 128 12.19 2.52 14.62
C ASP A 128 10.88 3.34 14.58
N GLY A 129 10.80 4.22 13.56
CA GLY A 129 9.67 5.10 13.34
C GLY A 129 8.61 4.46 12.45
N PHE A 130 7.54 5.22 12.19
CA PHE A 130 6.48 4.80 11.26
C PHE A 130 7.07 4.37 9.91
N PHE A 131 7.98 5.16 9.34
CA PHE A 131 8.59 4.84 8.05
C PHE A 131 9.47 3.58 8.09
N ALA A 132 10.06 3.23 9.24
CA ALA A 132 10.86 2.02 9.36
C ALA A 132 9.99 0.77 9.22
N HIS A 133 8.90 0.69 9.99
CA HIS A 133 7.91 -0.39 9.91
C HIS A 133 7.20 -0.40 8.55
N PHE A 134 6.80 0.77 8.05
CA PHE A 134 6.15 0.90 6.76
C PHE A 134 7.04 0.39 5.60
N TYR A 135 8.32 0.76 5.56
CA TYR A 135 9.22 0.26 4.54
C TYR A 135 9.57 -1.23 4.70
N ALA A 136 9.50 -1.79 5.91
CA ALA A 136 9.60 -3.24 6.11
C ALA A 136 8.43 -3.98 5.42
N VAL A 137 7.21 -3.48 5.55
CA VAL A 137 6.04 -4.01 4.81
C VAL A 137 6.24 -3.87 3.29
N CYS A 138 6.73 -2.71 2.84
CA CYS A 138 6.95 -2.43 1.41
C CYS A 138 7.98 -3.34 0.75
N GLU A 139 8.98 -3.83 1.49
CA GLU A 139 9.99 -4.76 0.95
C GLU A 139 9.39 -6.06 0.44
N HIS A 140 8.22 -6.45 0.95
CA HIS A 140 7.51 -7.64 0.52
C HIS A 140 6.46 -7.34 -0.57
N ILE A 141 5.73 -6.23 -0.43
CA ILE A 141 4.58 -5.93 -1.29
C ILE A 141 4.98 -5.24 -2.59
N SER A 142 5.90 -4.27 -2.54
CA SER A 142 6.26 -3.46 -3.72
C SER A 142 6.76 -4.32 -4.89
N PRO A 143 7.66 -5.31 -4.70
CA PRO A 143 8.09 -6.18 -5.79
C PRO A 143 6.97 -7.02 -6.40
N VAL A 144 6.00 -7.45 -5.58
CA VAL A 144 4.84 -8.24 -6.03
C VAL A 144 3.91 -7.39 -6.86
N LEU A 145 3.59 -6.18 -6.40
CA LEU A 145 2.76 -5.23 -7.15
C LEU A 145 3.45 -4.80 -8.44
N ALA A 146 4.72 -4.41 -8.38
CA ALA A 146 5.49 -3.98 -9.54
C ALA A 146 5.55 -5.06 -10.62
N TRP A 147 5.85 -6.31 -10.25
CA TRP A 147 5.81 -7.42 -11.19
C TRP A 147 4.38 -7.76 -11.66
N GLY A 148 3.39 -7.63 -10.78
CA GLY A 148 2.00 -7.80 -11.15
C GLY A 148 1.55 -6.82 -12.24
N PHE A 149 1.93 -5.54 -12.15
CA PHE A 149 1.54 -4.55 -13.15
C PHE A 149 2.39 -4.58 -14.42
N LEU A 150 3.71 -4.71 -14.28
CA LEU A 150 4.67 -4.63 -15.39
C LEU A 150 4.92 -5.97 -16.09
N GLY A 151 4.69 -7.08 -15.39
CA GLY A 151 4.92 -8.41 -15.89
C GLY A 151 3.93 -8.84 -16.99
N PRO A 152 4.02 -10.11 -17.43
CA PRO A 152 3.10 -10.63 -18.43
C PRO A 152 1.65 -10.61 -17.93
N ARG A 153 0.70 -10.46 -18.87
CA ARG A 153 -0.74 -10.58 -18.59
C ARG A 153 -1.10 -11.99 -18.17
N ASN A 154 -0.97 -12.24 -16.88
CA ASN A 154 -1.31 -13.49 -16.22
C ASN A 154 -2.28 -13.18 -15.07
N SER A 155 -2.59 -14.21 -14.32
CA SER A 155 -3.54 -14.08 -13.23
C SER A 155 -3.08 -13.25 -12.03
N LEU A 156 -1.77 -12.97 -11.90
CA LEU A 156 -1.28 -12.00 -10.92
C LEU A 156 -1.56 -10.59 -11.42
N ASN A 157 -1.31 -10.31 -12.70
CA ASN A 157 -1.64 -9.04 -13.32
C ASN A 157 -3.15 -8.72 -13.24
N GLU A 158 -4.00 -9.71 -13.49
CA GLU A 158 -5.46 -9.57 -13.34
C GLU A 158 -5.84 -9.23 -11.89
N LEU A 159 -5.24 -9.91 -10.91
CA LEU A 159 -5.53 -9.66 -9.50
C LEU A 159 -5.03 -8.29 -9.03
N CYS A 160 -3.82 -7.87 -9.44
CA CYS A 160 -3.30 -6.53 -9.17
C CYS A 160 -4.17 -5.44 -9.82
N SER A 161 -4.61 -5.67 -11.06
CA SER A 161 -5.49 -4.73 -11.78
C SER A 161 -6.85 -4.63 -11.12
N TYR A 162 -7.42 -5.75 -10.66
CA TYR A 162 -8.66 -5.77 -9.89
C TYR A 162 -8.50 -4.99 -8.59
N PHE A 163 -7.44 -5.26 -7.82
CA PHE A 163 -7.16 -4.56 -6.56
C PHE A 163 -7.03 -3.05 -6.77
N LYS A 164 -6.26 -2.63 -7.78
CA LYS A 164 -6.13 -1.23 -8.17
C LYS A 164 -7.49 -0.60 -8.49
N ASN A 165 -8.30 -1.27 -9.29
CA ASN A 165 -9.63 -0.76 -9.65
C ASN A 165 -10.54 -0.62 -8.43
N GLN A 166 -10.51 -1.56 -7.48
CA GLN A 166 -11.28 -1.45 -6.23
C GLN A 166 -10.89 -0.20 -5.44
N ILE A 167 -9.58 0.07 -5.31
CA ILE A 167 -9.09 1.30 -4.66
C ILE A 167 -9.55 2.54 -5.42
N LEU A 168 -9.42 2.56 -6.75
CA LEU A 168 -9.84 3.70 -7.57
C LEU A 168 -11.34 3.95 -7.51
N TYR A 169 -12.17 2.89 -7.46
CA TYR A 169 -13.61 3.04 -7.30
C TYR A 169 -13.96 3.55 -5.91
N PHE A 170 -13.33 3.02 -4.86
CA PHE A 170 -13.51 3.55 -3.51
C PHE A 170 -13.15 5.05 -3.45
N LEU A 171 -11.98 5.45 -3.97
CA LEU A 171 -11.55 6.85 -4.02
C LEU A 171 -12.48 7.76 -4.84
N LYS A 172 -13.14 7.24 -5.86
CA LYS A 172 -14.17 8.01 -6.59
C LYS A 172 -15.45 8.12 -5.78
N ASP A 173 -15.87 7.03 -5.16
CA ASP A 173 -17.13 6.93 -4.44
C ASP A 173 -17.12 7.78 -3.17
N ILE A 174 -15.97 7.95 -2.50
CA ILE A 174 -15.88 8.83 -1.33
C ILE A 174 -16.26 10.28 -1.67
N PHE A 175 -15.96 10.76 -2.89
CA PHE A 175 -16.27 12.13 -3.35
C PHE A 175 -17.58 12.24 -4.14
N ASP A 176 -18.36 11.16 -4.22
CA ASP A 176 -19.64 11.15 -4.92
C ASP A 176 -20.77 11.57 -3.97
N PHE A 177 -21.34 12.76 -4.21
CA PHE A 177 -22.44 13.32 -3.41
C PHE A 177 -23.73 12.48 -3.46
N GLU A 178 -23.88 11.59 -4.45
CA GLU A 178 -25.01 10.65 -4.51
C GLU A 178 -24.79 9.41 -3.63
N LYS A 179 -23.52 9.12 -3.27
CA LYS A 179 -23.13 7.94 -2.48
C LYS A 179 -22.78 8.26 -1.04
N VAL A 180 -22.35 9.50 -0.77
CA VAL A 180 -21.80 9.90 0.53
C VAL A 180 -22.42 11.22 1.02
N ARG A 181 -22.89 11.21 2.27
CA ARG A 181 -23.55 12.35 2.91
C ARG A 181 -22.55 13.22 3.67
N TYR A 182 -22.23 14.37 3.11
CA TYR A 182 -21.36 15.40 3.71
C TYR A 182 -22.05 16.30 4.75
N SER A 183 -23.23 15.91 5.24
CA SER A 183 -24.04 16.71 6.17
C SER A 183 -23.47 16.79 7.60
N SER A 184 -22.70 15.78 8.02
CA SER A 184 -22.04 15.71 9.32
C SER A 184 -20.87 14.72 9.26
N VAL A 185 -19.95 14.80 10.22
CA VAL A 185 -18.82 13.86 10.31
C VAL A 185 -19.30 12.41 10.54
N ASP A 186 -20.37 12.23 11.32
CA ASP A 186 -20.92 10.90 11.62
C ASP A 186 -21.57 10.26 10.39
N ASN A 187 -22.34 11.02 9.61
CA ASN A 187 -22.98 10.52 8.38
C ASN A 187 -21.92 10.16 7.32
N LEU A 188 -20.88 10.99 7.19
CA LEU A 188 -19.74 10.70 6.33
C LEU A 188 -19.02 9.42 6.78
N ALA A 189 -18.80 9.25 8.08
CA ALA A 189 -18.14 8.06 8.63
C ALA A 189 -18.93 6.77 8.36
N GLU A 190 -20.26 6.81 8.52
CA GLU A 190 -21.15 5.69 8.26
C GLU A 190 -21.12 5.28 6.77
N ASP A 191 -21.25 6.26 5.87
CA ASP A 191 -21.29 5.99 4.42
C ASP A 191 -19.95 5.45 3.91
N LEU A 192 -18.82 5.98 4.41
CA LEU A 192 -17.49 5.46 4.09
C LEU A 192 -17.30 4.01 4.55
N LEU A 193 -17.82 3.63 5.72
CA LEU A 193 -17.77 2.24 6.18
C LEU A 193 -18.60 1.32 5.28
N GLN A 194 -19.78 1.77 4.84
CA GLN A 194 -20.60 1.00 3.90
C GLN A 194 -19.90 0.79 2.55
N LEU A 195 -19.17 1.80 2.06
CA LEU A 195 -18.35 1.68 0.85
C LEU A 195 -17.19 0.70 1.00
N LEU A 196 -16.59 0.57 2.20
CA LEU A 196 -15.49 -0.38 2.46
C LEU A 196 -15.94 -1.84 2.54
N ILE A 197 -17.21 -2.09 2.84
CA ILE A 197 -17.78 -3.44 2.98
C ILE A 197 -18.29 -3.98 1.63
N ARG A 198 -18.45 -3.10 0.63
CA ARG A 198 -18.95 -3.43 -0.71
C ARG A 198 -17.90 -4.12 -1.59
#